data_AF-A0A372R7R1-F1
#
_entry.id   AF-A0A372R7R1-F1
#
_cell.length_a   1.000
_cell.length_b   1.000
_cell.length_c   1.000
_cell.angle_alpha   90.00
_cell.angle_beta   90.00
_cell.angle_gamma   90.00
#
_symmetry.space_group_name_H-M   'P 1'
#
loop_
_entity.id
_entity.type
_entity.pdbx_description
1 polymer ?
#
loop_
_entity_poly.entity_id
_entity_poly.type
_entity_poly.pdbx_seq_one_letter_code
_entity_poly.pdbx_strand_id
1 'polypeptide(L)'
;MSNVGNWKEEFSDMRIVISFGLTRQPIKRDFRLTSGISIGELERSGLIYLSNTKGEWYIIVMPFMLLKALNNQLLVSNVVEPVFQDNLLLIPTYDSPWRWQNFESLYGHYQKAIIDSLIYIQEARINSINYKINELELERKKQEEIYEIGKINRKIDLKKQELNSQINSNWQLSDIFRGVKGADTLLQRRVQLRQLKVFIEKDKFLQLTDDIAKFDKSVLCDDNVIRPFNGGVFRCYQGCANINHRWAFDSADSGKNLAIFSQIKYSERDSTTELSIPVIKRWYDTTMESVKNYKNDYDVVLILFTNRKCTGKLNIEEMPQLLLIYPENIEKYLSPAFAHRGLVD
;
A
#
# COMPACT_ATOMS: atom_id res chain seq x y z
N MET A 1 11.73 20.02 -28.93
CA MET A 1 10.90 18.82 -29.22
C MET A 1 11.13 17.86 -28.08
N SER A 2 10.14 17.69 -27.19
CA SER A 2 10.22 16.72 -26.09
C SER A 2 10.09 15.31 -26.65
N ASN A 3 10.98 14.42 -26.24
CA ASN A 3 10.91 12.99 -26.55
C ASN A 3 9.75 12.36 -25.75
N VAL A 4 8.51 12.70 -26.13
CA VAL A 4 7.30 12.10 -25.58
C VAL A 4 7.24 10.65 -26.05
N GLY A 5 7.90 9.75 -25.32
CA GLY A 5 7.97 8.33 -25.66
C GLY A 5 9.20 7.61 -25.12
N ASN A 6 10.23 8.32 -24.67
CA ASN A 6 11.44 7.66 -24.14
C ASN A 6 11.39 7.57 -22.61
N TRP A 7 10.50 6.72 -22.07
CA TRP A 7 10.56 6.33 -20.66
C TRP A 7 11.94 5.78 -20.24
N LYS A 8 12.76 5.36 -21.22
CA LYS A 8 14.04 4.65 -21.04
C LYS A 8 15.05 5.35 -20.12
N GLU A 9 14.88 6.65 -19.85
CA GLU A 9 15.84 7.43 -19.05
C GLU A 9 15.25 7.99 -17.75
N GLU A 10 13.94 7.82 -17.51
CA GLU A 10 13.23 8.48 -16.40
C GLU A 10 12.54 7.44 -15.49
N PHE A 11 13.34 6.54 -14.92
CA PHE A 11 12.88 5.47 -14.03
C PHE A 11 12.09 5.99 -12.81
N SER A 12 12.34 7.22 -12.35
CA SER A 12 11.56 7.88 -11.30
C SER A 12 10.08 8.04 -11.68
N ASP A 13 9.81 8.43 -12.92
CA ASP A 13 8.46 8.66 -13.42
C ASP A 13 7.68 7.36 -13.53
N MET A 14 8.36 6.28 -13.96
CA MET A 14 7.79 4.92 -13.93
C MET A 14 7.40 4.53 -12.50
N ARG A 15 8.28 4.77 -11.52
CA ARG A 15 8.01 4.45 -10.13
C ARG A 15 6.81 5.24 -9.58
N ILE A 16 6.65 6.49 -9.99
CA ILE A 16 5.49 7.32 -9.61
C ILE A 16 4.21 6.77 -10.25
N VAL A 17 4.23 6.41 -11.54
CA VAL A 17 3.05 5.89 -12.26
C VAL A 17 2.62 4.51 -11.75
N ILE A 18 3.55 3.55 -11.72
CA ILE A 18 3.80 2.73 -10.52
C ILE A 18 2.81 2.85 -9.36
N SER A 19 3.25 3.74 -8.47
CA SER A 19 2.68 4.01 -7.18
C SER A 19 1.23 4.46 -7.27
N PHE A 20 0.90 5.39 -8.18
CA PHE A 20 -0.47 5.85 -8.38
C PHE A 20 -1.40 4.73 -8.84
N GLY A 21 -0.93 3.84 -9.73
CA GLY A 21 -1.68 2.68 -10.20
C GLY A 21 -1.98 1.67 -9.08
N LEU A 22 -0.96 1.29 -8.30
CA LEU A 22 -1.11 0.33 -7.21
C LEU A 22 -2.00 0.84 -6.08
N THR A 23 -1.87 2.12 -5.74
CA THR A 23 -2.58 2.72 -4.61
C THR A 23 -3.94 3.30 -5.00
N ARG A 24 -4.22 3.45 -6.30
CA ARG A 24 -5.42 4.13 -6.83
C ARG A 24 -5.63 5.52 -6.24
N GLN A 25 -4.55 6.20 -5.85
CA GLN A 25 -4.64 7.55 -5.31
C GLN A 25 -5.14 8.52 -6.41
N PRO A 26 -6.05 9.46 -6.07
CA PRO A 26 -6.53 10.44 -7.02
C PRO A 26 -5.41 11.33 -7.55
N ILE A 27 -5.49 11.62 -8.85
CA ILE A 27 -4.54 12.45 -9.57
C ILE A 27 -5.27 13.31 -10.62
N LYS A 28 -4.75 14.52 -10.87
CA LYS A 28 -5.23 15.37 -11.95
C LYS A 28 -4.45 15.14 -13.23
N ARG A 29 -5.08 15.38 -14.38
CA ARG A 29 -4.42 15.25 -15.70
C ARG A 29 -3.26 16.21 -15.90
N ASP A 30 -3.31 17.40 -15.29
CA ASP A 30 -2.27 18.42 -15.37
C ASP A 30 -1.14 18.20 -14.36
N PHE A 31 -1.24 17.18 -13.51
CA PHE A 31 -0.15 16.79 -12.62
C PHE A 31 1.10 16.46 -13.43
N ARG A 32 2.21 17.15 -13.13
CA ARG A 32 3.50 16.93 -13.78
C ARG A 32 4.38 16.00 -12.96
N LEU A 33 4.98 15.05 -13.66
CA LEU A 33 6.02 14.15 -13.15
C LEU A 33 7.36 14.88 -13.05
N THR A 34 8.40 14.19 -12.58
CA THR A 34 9.72 14.78 -12.35
C THR A 34 10.38 15.24 -13.65
N SER A 35 10.12 14.53 -14.76
CA SER A 35 10.50 14.94 -16.12
C SER A 35 9.83 16.22 -16.62
N GLY A 36 8.79 16.67 -15.93
CA GLY A 36 7.89 17.70 -16.40
C GLY A 36 6.75 17.19 -17.29
N ILE A 37 6.76 15.92 -17.75
CA ILE A 37 5.65 15.34 -18.50
C ILE A 37 4.40 15.28 -17.60
N SER A 38 3.25 15.70 -18.14
CA SER A 38 1.99 15.59 -17.42
C SER A 38 1.35 14.21 -17.56
N ILE A 39 0.55 13.82 -16.56
CA ILE A 39 -0.23 12.58 -16.59
C ILE A 39 -1.15 12.52 -17.82
N GLY A 40 -1.72 13.65 -18.23
CA GLY A 40 -2.54 13.76 -19.43
C GLY A 40 -1.75 13.58 -20.73
N GLU A 41 -0.46 13.94 -20.77
CA GLU A 41 0.41 13.62 -21.91
C GLU A 41 0.65 12.12 -22.01
N LEU A 42 0.89 11.44 -20.88
CA LEU A 42 1.00 9.97 -20.85
C LEU A 42 -0.29 9.30 -21.30
N GLU A 43 -1.46 9.77 -20.85
CA GLU A 43 -2.77 9.28 -21.30
C GLU A 43 -2.93 9.44 -22.82
N ARG A 44 -2.66 10.64 -23.37
CA ARG A 44 -2.78 10.91 -24.82
C ARG A 44 -1.82 10.10 -25.68
N SER A 45 -0.65 9.76 -25.15
CA SER A 45 0.30 8.87 -25.82
C SER A 45 -0.08 7.38 -25.74
N GLY A 46 -1.16 7.03 -25.04
CA GLY A 46 -1.63 5.65 -24.91
C GLY A 46 -0.82 4.80 -23.91
N LEU A 47 0.02 5.43 -23.08
CA LEU A 47 0.89 4.73 -22.14
C LEU A 47 0.18 4.34 -20.84
N ILE A 48 -0.88 5.07 -20.47
CA ILE A 48 -1.73 4.78 -19.32
C ILE A 48 -3.20 5.02 -19.66
N TYR A 49 -4.09 4.40 -18.90
CA TYR A 49 -5.53 4.70 -18.93
C TYR A 49 -5.96 5.37 -17.62
N LEU A 50 -6.72 6.48 -17.73
CA LEU A 50 -7.30 7.18 -16.61
C LEU A 50 -8.80 6.87 -16.50
N SER A 51 -9.21 6.40 -15.32
CA SER A 51 -10.64 6.26 -15.00
C SER A 51 -11.09 7.48 -14.19
N ASN A 52 -12.17 8.13 -14.62
CA ASN A 52 -12.73 9.28 -13.90
C ASN A 52 -13.37 8.80 -12.59
N THR A 53 -13.02 9.46 -11.49
CA THR A 53 -13.67 9.22 -10.20
C THR A 53 -14.78 10.24 -9.96
N LYS A 54 -14.43 11.54 -9.85
CA LYS A 54 -15.34 12.68 -9.76
C LYS A 54 -14.65 13.96 -10.25
N GLY A 55 -15.33 14.74 -11.10
CA GLY A 55 -14.82 16.02 -11.60
C GLY A 55 -13.50 15.87 -12.36
N GLU A 56 -12.49 16.64 -11.96
CA GLU A 56 -11.14 16.64 -12.57
C GLU A 56 -10.19 15.59 -11.96
N TRP A 57 -10.69 14.68 -11.13
CA TRP A 57 -9.88 13.68 -10.44
C TRP A 57 -10.01 12.30 -11.08
N TYR A 58 -8.87 11.70 -11.34
CA TYR A 58 -8.74 10.42 -12.02
C TYR A 58 -7.95 9.44 -11.17
N ILE A 59 -8.05 8.16 -11.50
CA ILE A 59 -7.14 7.12 -11.05
C ILE A 59 -6.47 6.49 -12.25
N ILE A 60 -5.20 6.12 -12.11
CA ILE A 60 -4.51 5.30 -13.10
C ILE A 60 -5.02 3.87 -12.96
N VAL A 61 -5.64 3.34 -14.01
CA VAL A 61 -5.99 1.92 -14.05
C VAL A 61 -4.75 1.15 -14.45
N MET A 62 -4.27 0.29 -13.57
CA MET A 62 -3.06 -0.50 -13.80
C MET A 62 -3.40 -1.99 -13.80
N PRO A 63 -3.64 -2.59 -14.97
CA PRO A 63 -3.73 -4.03 -15.11
C PRO A 63 -2.38 -4.70 -14.81
N PHE A 64 -2.42 -6.00 -14.47
CA PHE A 64 -1.22 -6.78 -14.17
C PHE A 64 -0.12 -6.67 -15.24
N MET A 65 -0.50 -6.75 -16.52
CA MET A 65 0.46 -6.72 -17.63
C MET A 65 1.20 -5.39 -17.73
N LEU A 66 0.50 -4.28 -17.48
CA LEU A 66 1.13 -2.95 -17.45
C LEU A 66 2.07 -2.84 -16.26
N LEU A 67 1.65 -3.29 -15.07
CA LEU A 67 2.52 -3.35 -13.88
C LEU A 67 3.80 -4.15 -14.18
N LYS A 68 3.68 -5.36 -14.75
CA LYS A 68 4.85 -6.19 -15.06
C LYS A 68 5.76 -5.52 -16.10
N ALA A 69 5.20 -4.95 -17.16
CA ALA A 69 5.98 -4.27 -18.18
C ALA A 69 6.80 -3.10 -17.59
N LEU A 70 6.17 -2.23 -16.82
CA LEU A 70 6.85 -1.09 -16.18
C LEU A 70 7.85 -1.55 -15.11
N ASN A 71 7.50 -2.55 -14.29
CA ASN A 71 8.40 -3.11 -13.29
C ASN A 71 9.64 -3.75 -13.93
N ASN A 72 9.49 -4.38 -15.09
CA ASN A 72 10.62 -4.96 -15.83
C ASN A 72 11.55 -3.90 -16.41
N GLN A 73 11.03 -2.73 -16.78
CA GLN A 73 11.90 -1.61 -17.14
C GLN A 73 12.71 -1.12 -15.93
N LEU A 74 12.10 -1.08 -14.73
CA LEU A 74 12.81 -0.77 -13.49
C LEU A 74 13.88 -1.82 -13.16
N LEU A 75 13.67 -3.11 -13.46
CA LEU A 75 14.67 -4.16 -13.22
C LEU A 75 15.97 -3.97 -14.00
N VAL A 76 15.91 -3.33 -15.18
CA VAL A 76 17.10 -3.02 -15.99
C VAL A 76 17.80 -1.75 -15.50
N SER A 77 17.17 -1.00 -14.59
CA SER A 77 17.75 0.19 -13.99
C SER A 77 18.76 -0.17 -12.90
N ASN A 78 19.94 0.46 -12.96
CA ASN A 78 20.89 0.46 -11.83
C ASN A 78 20.62 1.59 -10.83
N VAL A 79 19.59 2.41 -11.07
CA VAL A 79 19.34 3.66 -10.32
C VAL A 79 18.09 3.55 -9.45
N VAL A 80 17.06 2.83 -9.90
CA VAL A 80 15.79 2.70 -9.19
C VAL A 80 15.46 1.23 -8.98
N GLU A 81 15.27 0.83 -7.71
CA GLU A 81 14.87 -0.54 -7.41
C GLU A 81 13.49 -0.87 -7.99
N PRO A 82 13.30 -2.10 -8.50
CA PRO A 82 11.99 -2.56 -8.94
C PRO A 82 10.99 -2.55 -7.77
N VAL A 83 9.71 -2.41 -8.10
CA VAL A 83 8.65 -2.47 -7.08
C VAL A 83 8.52 -3.90 -6.55
N PHE A 84 8.61 -4.88 -7.45
CA PHE A 84 8.59 -6.30 -7.15
C PHE A 84 9.77 -7.00 -7.83
N GLN A 85 10.28 -8.07 -7.20
CA GLN A 85 11.19 -9.00 -7.85
C GLN A 85 10.46 -9.74 -8.99
N ASP A 86 11.15 -10.06 -10.10
CA ASP A 86 10.48 -10.62 -11.29
C ASP A 86 9.77 -11.95 -11.02
N ASN A 87 10.36 -12.79 -10.16
CA ASN A 87 9.81 -14.08 -9.75
C ASN A 87 8.45 -13.95 -9.02
N LEU A 88 8.13 -12.78 -8.46
CA LEU A 88 6.85 -12.51 -7.80
C LEU A 88 5.77 -12.06 -8.79
N LEU A 89 6.14 -11.64 -10.00
CA LEU A 89 5.24 -11.19 -11.05
C LEU A 89 5.13 -12.23 -12.19
N LEU A 90 5.11 -13.52 -11.87
CA LEU A 90 5.02 -14.58 -12.89
C LEU A 90 3.70 -14.53 -13.68
N ILE A 91 3.76 -14.52 -15.01
CA ILE A 91 2.58 -14.67 -15.88
C ILE A 91 2.09 -16.12 -15.77
N PRO A 92 0.81 -16.37 -15.49
CA PRO A 92 0.33 -17.73 -15.28
C PRO A 92 0.27 -18.44 -16.64
N THR A 93 0.58 -19.72 -16.66
CA THR A 93 0.39 -20.58 -17.84
C THR A 93 -0.61 -21.68 -17.50
N TYR A 94 -1.04 -22.43 -18.52
CA TYR A 94 -1.88 -23.61 -18.31
C TYR A 94 -1.21 -24.61 -17.33
N ASP A 95 0.09 -24.85 -17.49
CA ASP A 95 0.86 -25.78 -16.65
C ASP A 95 1.26 -25.19 -15.29
N SER A 96 1.28 -23.85 -15.19
CA SER A 96 1.65 -23.11 -13.97
C SER A 96 0.64 -21.99 -13.69
N PRO A 97 -0.59 -22.34 -13.28
CA PRO A 97 -1.60 -21.35 -12.95
C PRO A 97 -1.19 -20.59 -11.69
N TRP A 98 -1.62 -19.33 -11.58
CA TRP A 98 -1.42 -18.59 -10.35
C TRP A 98 -2.38 -19.11 -9.27
N ARG A 99 -1.85 -19.56 -8.13
CA ARG A 99 -2.64 -20.05 -6.99
C ARG A 99 -2.59 -19.09 -5.81
N TRP A 100 -3.51 -19.24 -4.87
CA TRP A 100 -3.52 -18.49 -3.62
C TRP A 100 -2.18 -18.54 -2.87
N GLN A 101 -1.52 -19.71 -2.81
CA GLN A 101 -0.24 -19.89 -2.13
C GLN A 101 0.91 -19.06 -2.75
N ASN A 102 0.85 -18.79 -4.04
CA ASN A 102 1.79 -17.87 -4.67
C ASN A 102 1.51 -16.43 -4.19
N PHE A 103 0.23 -16.05 -4.03
CA PHE A 103 -0.12 -14.76 -3.45
C PHE A 103 0.29 -14.67 -1.97
N GLU A 104 0.19 -15.76 -1.20
CA GLU A 104 0.69 -15.79 0.18
C GLU A 104 2.18 -15.45 0.26
N SER A 105 2.97 -15.86 -0.74
CA SER A 105 4.39 -15.53 -0.84
C SER A 105 4.62 -14.09 -1.34
N LEU A 106 3.71 -13.54 -2.14
CA LEU A 106 3.74 -12.15 -2.61
C LEU A 106 3.29 -11.16 -1.51
N TYR A 107 2.40 -11.54 -0.59
CA TYR A 107 1.65 -10.60 0.25
C TYR A 107 2.52 -9.64 1.07
N GLY A 108 3.62 -10.12 1.68
CA GLY A 108 4.56 -9.25 2.38
C GLY A 108 5.21 -8.19 1.46
N HIS A 109 5.56 -8.59 0.24
CA HIS A 109 6.07 -7.67 -0.79
C HIS A 109 4.99 -6.73 -1.31
N TYR A 110 3.74 -7.18 -1.40
CA TYR A 110 2.62 -6.33 -1.74
C TYR A 110 2.39 -5.25 -0.67
N GLN A 111 2.45 -5.58 0.64
CA GLN A 111 2.38 -4.56 1.70
C GLN A 111 3.51 -3.54 1.58
N LYS A 112 4.75 -4.01 1.42
CA LYS A 112 5.89 -3.12 1.18
C LYS A 112 5.64 -2.20 -0.03
N ALA A 113 5.19 -2.76 -1.15
CA ALA A 113 4.94 -2.00 -2.37
C ALA A 113 3.87 -0.93 -2.16
N ILE A 114 2.77 -1.22 -1.44
CA ILE A 114 1.74 -0.22 -1.12
C ILE A 114 2.30 0.90 -0.23
N ILE A 115 3.04 0.54 0.83
CA ILE A 115 3.63 1.52 1.76
C ILE A 115 4.61 2.43 1.02
N ASP A 116 5.56 1.84 0.28
CA ASP A 116 6.52 2.60 -0.51
C ASP A 116 5.80 3.50 -1.52
N SER A 117 4.77 2.98 -2.20
CA SER A 117 4.02 3.74 -3.20
C SER A 117 3.36 4.98 -2.62
N LEU A 118 2.77 4.89 -1.43
CA LEU A 118 2.16 6.04 -0.76
C LEU A 118 3.22 7.10 -0.40
N ILE A 119 4.41 6.68 0.05
CA ILE A 119 5.54 7.57 0.30
C ILE A 119 5.95 8.29 -1.00
N TYR A 120 6.17 7.55 -2.10
CA TYR A 120 6.54 8.12 -3.39
C TYR A 120 5.49 9.10 -3.93
N ILE A 121 4.20 8.83 -3.72
CA ILE A 121 3.12 9.74 -4.11
C ILE A 121 3.17 11.04 -3.32
N GLN A 122 3.42 10.97 -2.02
CA GLN A 122 3.54 12.16 -1.18
C GLN A 122 4.73 13.03 -1.65
N GLU A 123 5.89 12.40 -1.89
CA GLU A 123 7.07 13.08 -2.44
C GLU A 123 6.78 13.71 -3.81
N ALA A 124 6.11 12.99 -4.71
CA ALA A 124 5.75 13.50 -6.03
C ALA A 124 4.79 14.70 -5.94
N ARG A 125 3.80 14.67 -5.03
CA ARG A 125 2.88 15.79 -4.78
C ARG A 125 3.62 17.02 -4.25
N ILE A 126 4.52 16.84 -3.28
CA ILE A 126 5.37 17.90 -2.74
C ILE A 126 6.21 18.54 -3.84
N ASN A 127 6.88 17.72 -4.65
CA ASN A 127 7.71 18.20 -5.76
C ASN A 127 6.89 18.95 -6.81
N SER A 128 5.70 18.46 -7.14
CA SER A 128 4.79 19.13 -8.08
C SER A 128 4.35 20.52 -7.59
N ILE A 129 4.03 20.65 -6.30
CA ILE A 129 3.67 21.94 -5.70
C ILE A 129 4.86 22.89 -5.69
N ASN A 130 6.04 22.42 -5.29
CA ASN A 130 7.28 23.21 -5.32
C ASN A 130 7.60 23.73 -6.72
N TYR A 131 7.49 22.88 -7.73
CA TYR A 131 7.66 23.29 -9.13
C TYR A 131 6.69 24.42 -9.51
N LYS A 132 5.40 24.30 -9.13
CA LYS A 132 4.41 25.36 -9.40
C LYS A 132 4.72 26.67 -8.67
N ILE A 133 5.22 26.61 -7.43
CA ILE A 133 5.68 27.79 -6.69
C ILE A 133 6.82 28.46 -7.46
N ASN A 134 7.83 27.70 -7.89
CA ASN A 134 8.96 28.23 -8.65
C ASN A 134 8.54 28.89 -9.97
N GLU A 135 7.61 28.28 -10.72
CA GLU A 135 7.05 28.88 -11.93
C GLU A 135 6.38 30.24 -11.64
N LEU A 136 5.55 30.30 -10.60
CA LEU A 136 4.86 31.53 -10.21
C LEU A 136 5.86 32.60 -9.73
N GLU A 137 6.92 32.22 -9.02
CA GLU A 137 7.98 33.15 -8.60
C GLU A 137 8.76 33.72 -9.79
N LEU A 138 9.00 32.92 -10.83
CA LEU A 138 9.60 33.38 -12.09
C LEU A 138 8.65 34.30 -12.86
N GLU A 139 7.37 33.98 -12.93
CA GLU A 139 6.34 34.83 -13.53
C GLU A 139 6.25 36.19 -12.82
N ARG A 140 6.24 36.17 -11.48
CA ARG A 140 6.23 37.37 -10.63
C ARG A 140 7.41 38.29 -10.94
N LYS A 141 8.61 37.74 -11.13
CA LYS A 141 9.83 38.53 -11.43
C LYS A 141 9.78 39.27 -12.76
N LYS A 142 8.94 38.80 -13.70
CA LYS A 142 8.77 39.42 -15.03
C LYS A 142 7.64 40.45 -15.06
N GLN A 143 6.88 40.58 -13.98
CA GLN A 143 5.71 41.44 -13.94
C GLN A 143 6.04 42.78 -13.28
N GLU A 144 5.58 43.87 -13.88
CA GLU A 144 5.79 45.23 -13.40
C GLU A 144 4.50 45.83 -12.83
N GLU A 145 3.34 45.35 -13.28
CA GLU A 145 2.04 45.80 -12.81
C GLU A 145 1.75 45.33 -11.38
N ILE A 146 1.62 46.29 -10.46
CA ILE A 146 1.37 46.06 -9.02
C ILE A 146 0.16 45.14 -8.81
N TYR A 147 -0.91 45.33 -9.58
CA TYR A 147 -2.14 44.53 -9.47
C TYR A 147 -1.89 43.05 -9.79
N GLU A 148 -1.21 42.75 -10.91
CA GLU A 148 -0.90 41.38 -11.30
C GLU A 148 0.17 40.75 -10.39
N ILE A 149 1.15 41.53 -9.90
CA ILE A 149 2.09 41.07 -8.85
C ILE A 149 1.31 40.62 -7.61
N GLY A 150 0.34 41.42 -7.16
CA GLY A 150 -0.50 41.10 -6.01
C GLY A 150 -1.28 39.79 -6.19
N LYS A 151 -1.81 39.55 -7.39
CA LYS A 151 -2.52 38.32 -7.76
C LYS A 151 -1.59 37.09 -7.78
N ILE A 152 -0.38 37.21 -8.32
CA ILE A 152 0.60 36.12 -8.34
C ILE A 152 1.06 35.77 -6.91
N ASN A 153 1.34 36.79 -6.07
CA ASN A 153 1.71 36.56 -4.67
C ASN A 153 0.65 35.77 -3.90
N ARG A 154 -0.63 36.13 -4.07
CA ARG A 154 -1.74 35.37 -3.46
C ARG A 154 -1.75 33.90 -3.90
N LYS A 155 -1.49 33.62 -5.18
CA LYS A 155 -1.40 32.23 -5.68
C LYS A 155 -0.21 31.48 -5.06
N ILE A 156 0.94 32.14 -4.90
CA ILE A 156 2.12 31.57 -4.25
C ILE A 156 1.80 31.23 -2.79
N ASP A 157 1.15 32.14 -2.06
CA ASP A 157 0.79 31.92 -0.65
C ASP A 157 -0.16 30.74 -0.49
N LEU A 158 -1.18 30.63 -1.35
CA LEU A 158 -2.08 29.48 -1.39
C LEU A 158 -1.32 28.17 -1.66
N LYS A 159 -0.36 28.18 -2.60
CA LYS A 159 0.48 27.00 -2.89
C LYS A 159 1.42 26.65 -1.75
N LYS A 160 1.96 27.63 -1.01
CA LYS A 160 2.78 27.40 0.19
C LYS A 160 1.94 26.80 1.34
N GLN A 161 0.70 27.23 1.49
CA GLN A 161 -0.24 26.60 2.44
C GLN A 161 -0.54 25.15 2.04
N GLU A 162 -0.80 24.90 0.75
CA GLU A 162 -1.00 23.54 0.21
C GLU A 162 0.23 22.65 0.45
N LEU A 163 1.44 23.18 0.19
CA LEU A 163 2.71 22.49 0.45
C LEU A 163 2.85 22.09 1.92
N ASN A 164 2.63 23.03 2.84
CA ASN A 164 2.70 22.76 4.27
C ASN A 164 1.68 21.69 4.69
N SER A 165 0.49 21.69 4.10
CA SER A 165 -0.50 20.64 4.35
C SER A 165 -0.05 19.27 3.83
N GLN A 166 0.64 19.19 2.69
CA GLN A 166 1.16 17.91 2.15
C GLN A 166 2.37 17.39 2.92
N ILE A 167 3.26 18.28 3.40
CA ILE A 167 4.42 17.89 4.22
C ILE A 167 3.95 17.29 5.56
N ASN A 168 2.93 17.89 6.16
CA ASN A 168 2.41 17.45 7.45
C ASN A 168 1.26 16.43 7.34
N SER A 169 0.91 15.98 6.13
CA SER A 169 -0.15 14.99 5.96
C SER A 169 0.35 13.61 6.37
N ASN A 170 -0.40 12.96 7.25
CA ASN A 170 -0.20 11.56 7.60
C ASN A 170 -1.24 10.70 6.89
N TRP A 171 -0.95 9.41 6.77
CA TRP A 171 -1.82 8.45 6.10
C TRP A 171 -2.78 7.82 7.08
N GLN A 172 -4.01 7.54 6.63
CA GLN A 172 -4.96 6.74 7.41
C GLN A 172 -4.79 5.25 7.08
N LEU A 173 -5.21 4.37 7.99
CA LEU A 173 -5.25 2.93 7.69
C LEU A 173 -6.15 2.63 6.48
N SER A 174 -7.19 3.41 6.24
CA SER A 174 -8.06 3.32 5.06
C SER A 174 -7.33 3.59 3.73
N ASP A 175 -6.25 4.38 3.73
CA ASP A 175 -5.44 4.64 2.54
C ASP A 175 -4.54 3.45 2.18
N ILE A 176 -4.07 2.74 3.20
CA ILE A 176 -3.19 1.57 3.10
C ILE A 176 -4.02 0.32 2.77
N PHE A 177 -5.09 0.09 3.55
CA PHE A 177 -5.99 -1.05 3.44
C PHE A 177 -7.31 -0.67 2.74
N ARG A 178 -7.20 -0.18 1.50
CA ARG A 178 -8.34 0.36 0.75
C ARG A 178 -9.51 -0.62 0.64
N GLY A 179 -10.71 -0.13 0.92
CA GLY A 179 -11.95 -0.90 0.79
C GLY A 179 -12.14 -2.01 1.84
N VAL A 180 -11.18 -2.20 2.76
CA VAL A 180 -11.29 -3.18 3.83
C VAL A 180 -12.52 -2.91 4.71
N LYS A 181 -13.12 -3.95 5.28
CA LYS A 181 -14.17 -3.81 6.30
C LYS A 181 -13.51 -3.75 7.67
N GLY A 182 -13.86 -2.75 8.47
CA GLY A 182 -13.34 -2.57 9.82
C GLY A 182 -14.07 -1.43 10.51
N ALA A 183 -13.77 -1.19 11.78
CA ALA A 183 -14.34 -0.08 12.53
C ALA A 183 -13.87 1.26 11.94
N ASP A 184 -14.77 2.23 11.79
CA ASP A 184 -14.43 3.55 11.23
C ASP A 184 -13.33 4.24 12.05
N THR A 185 -13.38 4.12 13.38
CA THR A 185 -12.36 4.66 14.29
C THR A 185 -10.98 4.05 14.05
N LEU A 186 -10.91 2.74 13.76
CA LEU A 186 -9.67 2.06 13.41
C LEU A 186 -9.18 2.50 12.02
N LEU A 187 -10.06 2.54 11.03
CA LEU A 187 -9.74 2.93 9.67
C LEU A 187 -9.22 4.37 9.57
N GLN A 188 -9.69 5.26 10.46
CA GLN A 188 -9.27 6.66 10.54
C GLN A 188 -7.96 6.87 11.32
N ARG A 189 -7.42 5.83 11.99
CA ARG A 189 -6.14 5.94 12.71
C ARG A 189 -5.06 6.42 11.76
N ARG A 190 -4.33 7.46 12.18
CA ARG A 190 -3.26 8.05 11.38
C ARG A 190 -1.93 7.43 11.74
N VAL A 191 -1.15 7.17 10.70
CA VAL A 191 0.17 6.56 10.79
C VAL A 191 1.19 7.32 9.96
N GLN A 192 2.41 7.30 10.44
CA GLN A 192 3.56 7.74 9.67
C GLN A 192 4.13 6.53 8.92
N LEU A 193 4.32 6.70 7.62
CA LEU A 193 4.90 5.67 6.77
C LEU A 193 6.41 5.84 6.70
N ARG A 194 7.11 4.70 6.60
CA ARG A 194 8.54 4.63 6.34
C ARG A 194 8.79 3.46 5.40
N GLN A 195 9.89 3.52 4.64
CA GLN A 195 10.28 2.42 3.77
C GLN A 195 10.61 1.18 4.61
N LEU A 196 10.01 0.05 4.24
CA LEU A 196 10.19 -1.23 4.94
C LEU A 196 10.87 -2.23 4.01
N LYS A 197 11.58 -3.19 4.60
CA LYS A 197 12.05 -4.38 3.89
C LYS A 197 11.18 -5.58 4.24
N VAL A 198 11.19 -6.61 3.40
CA VAL A 198 10.50 -7.87 3.68
C VAL A 198 11.53 -8.87 4.20
N PHE A 199 11.21 -9.55 5.30
CA PHE A 199 12.07 -10.55 5.92
C PHE A 199 11.28 -11.82 6.21
N ILE A 200 11.99 -12.94 6.34
CA ILE A 200 11.42 -14.21 6.80
C ILE A 200 11.93 -14.46 8.21
N GLU A 201 11.03 -14.78 9.12
CA GLU A 201 11.40 -15.13 10.50
C GLU A 201 12.07 -16.50 10.55
N LYS A 202 13.12 -16.62 11.37
CA LYS A 202 13.82 -17.88 11.56
C LYS A 202 13.01 -18.87 12.37
N ASP A 203 12.33 -18.38 13.39
CA ASP A 203 11.60 -19.18 14.36
C ASP A 203 10.09 -18.97 14.21
N LYS A 204 9.31 -19.95 14.67
CA LYS A 204 7.84 -19.82 14.71
C LYS A 204 7.45 -18.76 15.73
N PHE A 205 6.71 -17.75 15.29
CA PHE A 205 6.16 -16.74 16.18
C PHE A 205 5.13 -17.32 17.15
N LEU A 206 4.19 -18.13 16.65
CA LEU A 206 3.25 -18.95 17.42
C LEU A 206 3.38 -20.39 16.95
N GLN A 207 3.62 -21.33 17.88
CA GLN A 207 3.70 -22.75 17.57
C GLN A 207 2.30 -23.39 17.54
N LEU A 208 1.45 -23.02 18.49
CA LEU A 208 0.06 -23.40 18.62
C LEU A 208 -0.87 -22.18 18.52
N THR A 209 -2.15 -22.43 18.27
CA THR A 209 -3.15 -21.38 18.07
C THR A 209 -3.41 -20.54 19.31
N ASP A 210 -3.22 -21.12 20.50
CA ASP A 210 -3.48 -20.56 21.82
C ASP A 210 -2.19 -20.15 22.56
N ASP A 211 -1.03 -20.24 21.90
CA ASP A 211 0.21 -19.71 22.45
C ASP A 211 0.10 -18.21 22.73
N ILE A 212 0.73 -17.77 23.82
CA ILE A 212 0.88 -16.35 24.13
C ILE A 212 2.24 -15.89 23.62
N ALA A 213 2.22 -15.01 22.62
CA ALA A 213 3.41 -14.42 22.06
C ALA A 213 4.22 -13.67 23.12
N LYS A 214 5.53 -13.93 23.15
CA LYS A 214 6.46 -13.05 23.83
C LYS A 214 6.55 -11.73 23.06
N PHE A 215 6.55 -10.63 23.81
CA PHE A 215 6.76 -9.33 23.23
C PHE A 215 8.26 -9.13 23.02
N ASP A 216 8.68 -9.01 21.76
CA ASP A 216 10.05 -8.72 21.39
C ASP A 216 10.08 -7.51 20.47
N LYS A 217 10.94 -6.53 20.80
CA LYS A 217 11.18 -5.34 19.97
C LYS A 217 12.03 -5.66 18.73
N SER A 218 12.50 -6.89 18.63
CA SER A 218 13.35 -7.37 17.55
C SER A 218 12.97 -8.79 17.14
N VAL A 219 13.27 -9.14 15.90
CA VAL A 219 12.91 -10.41 15.27
C VAL A 219 14.16 -11.04 14.68
N LEU A 220 14.40 -12.31 14.98
CA LEU A 220 15.48 -13.10 14.37
C LEU A 220 15.02 -13.62 13.00
N CYS A 221 15.76 -13.27 11.95
CA CYS A 221 15.45 -13.67 10.58
C CYS A 221 16.26 -14.90 10.14
N ASP A 222 15.79 -15.53 9.06
CA ASP A 222 16.37 -16.75 8.47
C ASP A 222 17.86 -16.64 8.09
N ASP A 223 18.32 -15.43 7.76
CA ASP A 223 19.72 -15.10 7.54
C ASP A 223 20.55 -14.93 8.83
N ASN A 224 19.98 -15.28 9.99
CA ASN A 224 20.56 -15.15 11.32
C ASN A 224 20.82 -13.70 11.79
N VAL A 225 20.24 -12.71 11.12
CA VAL A 225 20.35 -11.31 11.53
C VAL A 225 19.11 -10.90 12.35
N ILE A 226 19.36 -10.28 13.49
CA ILE A 226 18.31 -9.71 14.34
C ILE A 226 17.94 -8.31 13.82
N ARG A 227 16.65 -8.07 13.61
CA ARG A 227 16.13 -6.81 13.08
C ARG A 227 15.06 -6.21 13.98
N PRO A 228 14.94 -4.88 14.07
CA PRO A 228 13.89 -4.28 14.87
C PRO A 228 12.51 -4.57 14.25
N PHE A 229 11.49 -4.81 15.09
CA PHE A 229 10.13 -5.16 14.64
C PHE A 229 9.49 -4.05 13.79
N ASN A 230 9.85 -2.79 14.05
CA ASN A 230 9.40 -1.66 13.25
C ASN A 230 10.21 -1.49 11.94
N GLY A 231 11.25 -2.28 11.70
CA GLY A 231 12.13 -2.14 10.53
C GLY A 231 11.69 -2.90 9.27
N GLY A 232 10.63 -3.71 9.33
CA GLY A 232 10.23 -4.53 8.19
C GLY A 232 8.83 -5.12 8.26
N VAL A 233 8.46 -5.75 7.15
CA VAL A 233 7.32 -6.68 7.05
C VAL A 233 7.87 -8.09 7.20
N PHE A 234 7.52 -8.73 8.30
CA PHE A 234 8.01 -10.07 8.64
C PHE A 234 7.00 -11.11 8.18
N ARG A 235 7.44 -12.02 7.31
CA ARG A 235 6.74 -13.27 7.02
C ARG A 235 7.10 -14.26 8.12
N CYS A 236 6.11 -14.70 8.89
CA CYS A 236 6.33 -15.68 9.93
C CYS A 236 6.83 -17.01 9.33
N TYR A 237 7.61 -17.75 10.12
CA TYR A 237 8.13 -19.06 9.74
C TYR A 237 7.04 -20.01 9.24
N GLN A 238 7.40 -20.92 8.34
CA GLN A 238 6.45 -21.88 7.77
C GLN A 238 5.78 -22.75 8.85
N GLY A 239 4.45 -22.84 8.81
CA GLY A 239 3.68 -23.58 9.81
C GLY A 239 3.57 -22.86 11.16
N CYS A 240 3.75 -21.54 11.21
CA CYS A 240 3.28 -20.69 12.30
C CYS A 240 1.75 -20.76 12.40
N ALA A 241 1.23 -20.80 13.63
CA ALA A 241 -0.20 -20.82 13.91
C ALA A 241 -0.80 -19.41 13.80
N ASN A 242 -2.04 -19.30 13.31
CA ASN A 242 -2.93 -18.13 13.31
C ASN A 242 -2.45 -16.80 12.69
N ILE A 243 -1.16 -16.64 12.39
CA ILE A 243 -0.55 -15.43 11.86
C ILE A 243 0.47 -15.83 10.79
N ASN A 244 0.50 -15.08 9.69
CA ASN A 244 1.44 -15.30 8.59
C ASN A 244 2.39 -14.14 8.37
N HIS A 245 1.94 -12.93 8.70
CA HIS A 245 2.75 -11.74 8.57
C HIS A 245 2.55 -10.83 9.77
N ARG A 246 3.59 -10.12 10.16
CA ARG A 246 3.52 -9.07 11.18
C ARG A 246 4.45 -7.90 10.87
N TRP A 247 4.01 -6.70 11.22
CA TRP A 247 4.78 -5.47 11.06
C TRP A 247 4.23 -4.38 11.98
N ALA A 248 4.87 -3.21 12.00
CA ALA A 248 4.40 -2.08 12.79
C ALA A 248 4.39 -0.77 12.02
N PHE A 249 3.44 0.10 12.36
CA PHE A 249 3.42 1.50 11.93
C PHE A 249 3.70 2.43 13.10
N ASP A 250 4.37 3.55 12.83
CA ASP A 250 4.47 4.62 13.82
C ASP A 250 3.14 5.38 13.87
N SER A 251 2.65 5.68 15.08
CA SER A 251 1.47 6.52 15.20
C SER A 251 1.83 7.95 14.78
N ALA A 252 0.98 8.54 13.94
CA ALA A 252 1.07 9.96 13.62
C ALA A 252 0.29 10.84 14.63
N ASP A 253 -0.50 10.21 15.49
CA ASP A 253 -1.21 10.86 16.58
C ASP A 253 -0.44 10.62 17.90
N SER A 254 -0.85 11.23 19.01
CA SER A 254 -0.26 11.01 20.35
C SER A 254 -0.54 9.62 20.95
N GLY A 255 -0.86 8.62 20.11
CA GLY A 255 -1.20 7.25 20.50
C GLY A 255 -0.02 6.30 20.46
N LYS A 256 -0.27 5.03 20.78
CA LYS A 256 0.73 3.97 20.63
C LYS A 256 0.96 3.66 19.16
N ASN A 257 2.16 3.18 18.85
CA ASN A 257 2.45 2.59 17.55
C ASN A 257 1.50 1.41 17.29
N LEU A 258 1.23 1.09 16.03
CA LEU A 258 0.30 0.03 15.68
C LEU A 258 1.08 -1.24 15.35
N ALA A 259 0.77 -2.35 16.01
CA ALA A 259 1.27 -3.68 15.66
C ALA A 259 0.22 -4.40 14.81
N ILE A 260 0.59 -4.73 13.58
CA ILE A 260 -0.28 -5.41 12.62
C ILE A 260 0.06 -6.89 12.60
N PHE A 261 -0.95 -7.73 12.73
CA PHE A 261 -0.86 -9.19 12.57
C PHE A 261 -1.84 -9.63 11.51
N SER A 262 -1.35 -10.30 10.47
CA SER A 262 -2.16 -10.70 9.32
C SER A 262 -2.18 -12.21 9.16
N GLN A 263 -3.39 -12.74 8.97
CA GLN A 263 -3.64 -14.12 8.60
C GLN A 263 -4.22 -14.15 7.18
N ILE A 264 -3.53 -14.86 6.30
CA ILE A 264 -3.88 -14.96 4.88
C ILE A 264 -3.99 -16.42 4.40
N LYS A 265 -3.56 -17.40 5.22
CA LYS A 265 -3.65 -18.82 4.93
C LYS A 265 -5.05 -19.36 5.22
N TYR A 266 -5.86 -19.52 4.18
CA TYR A 266 -7.19 -20.14 4.30
C TYR A 266 -7.55 -21.16 3.23
N SER A 267 -6.63 -21.54 2.34
CA SER A 267 -6.95 -22.50 1.28
C SER A 267 -6.10 -23.77 1.39
N GLU A 268 -6.72 -24.86 1.86
CA GLU A 268 -6.46 -26.15 1.23
C GLU A 268 -7.11 -26.12 -0.17
N ARG A 269 -6.44 -26.74 -1.14
CA ARG A 269 -6.68 -26.66 -2.59
C ARG A 269 -8.12 -26.93 -3.03
N ASP A 270 -8.94 -27.54 -2.17
CA ASP A 270 -10.28 -28.06 -2.48
C ASP A 270 -11.39 -27.49 -1.57
N SER A 271 -11.09 -26.53 -0.69
CA SER A 271 -12.09 -26.01 0.24
C SER A 271 -12.91 -24.90 -0.43
N THR A 272 -13.94 -25.26 -1.20
CA THR A 272 -15.04 -24.39 -1.74
C THR A 272 -15.92 -23.77 -0.64
N THR A 273 -15.29 -23.39 0.46
CA THR A 273 -15.96 -23.35 1.76
C THR A 273 -16.21 -21.92 2.18
N GLU A 274 -17.41 -21.69 2.66
CA GLU A 274 -17.79 -20.46 3.33
C GLU A 274 -16.99 -20.32 4.63
N LEU A 275 -16.73 -19.09 5.06
CA LEU A 275 -16.15 -18.78 6.36
C LEU A 275 -17.22 -18.07 7.20
N SER A 276 -17.78 -18.75 8.19
CA SER A 276 -18.85 -18.17 8.98
C SER A 276 -18.32 -17.10 9.95
N ILE A 277 -19.10 -16.05 10.19
CA ILE A 277 -18.73 -14.98 11.14
C ILE A 277 -18.35 -15.53 12.53
N PRO A 278 -19.02 -16.56 13.11
CA PRO A 278 -18.59 -17.16 14.37
C PRO A 278 -17.17 -17.75 14.34
N VAL A 279 -16.73 -18.30 13.20
CA VAL A 279 -15.34 -18.80 13.05
C VAL A 279 -14.36 -17.62 13.02
N ILE A 280 -14.71 -16.53 12.33
CA ILE A 280 -13.92 -15.29 12.33
C ILE A 280 -13.81 -14.73 13.75
N LYS A 281 -14.91 -14.68 14.50
CA LYS A 281 -14.93 -14.21 15.89
C LYS A 281 -14.05 -15.07 16.80
N ARG A 282 -14.12 -16.39 16.65
CA ARG A 282 -13.24 -17.31 17.41
C ARG A 282 -11.77 -17.06 17.09
N TRP A 283 -11.41 -16.97 15.80
CA TRP A 283 -10.05 -16.64 15.39
C TRP A 283 -9.59 -15.30 15.96
N TYR A 284 -10.46 -14.28 15.91
CA TYR A 284 -10.19 -12.96 16.47
C TYR A 284 -9.92 -13.03 17.97
N ASP A 285 -10.80 -13.67 18.75
CA ASP A 285 -10.65 -13.76 20.21
C ASP A 285 -9.38 -14.50 20.61
N THR A 286 -9.14 -15.66 19.99
CA THR A 286 -7.93 -16.45 20.21
C THR A 286 -6.67 -15.64 19.86
N THR A 287 -6.65 -14.99 18.70
CA THR A 287 -5.47 -14.24 18.25
C THR A 287 -5.23 -13.00 19.12
N MET A 288 -6.28 -12.30 19.54
CA MET A 288 -6.17 -11.15 20.45
C MET A 288 -5.61 -11.54 21.82
N GLU A 289 -5.92 -12.74 22.30
CA GLU A 289 -5.34 -13.30 23.52
C GLU A 289 -3.87 -13.70 23.30
N SER A 290 -3.56 -14.35 22.17
CA SER A 290 -2.18 -14.72 21.80
C SER A 290 -1.25 -13.52 21.75
N VAL A 291 -1.69 -12.38 21.23
CA VAL A 291 -0.85 -11.17 21.11
C VAL A 291 -1.07 -10.16 22.24
N LYS A 292 -1.74 -10.54 23.34
CA LYS A 292 -2.11 -9.60 24.41
C LYS A 292 -0.94 -8.81 25.00
N ASN A 293 0.25 -9.41 25.03
CA ASN A 293 1.46 -8.77 25.57
C ASN A 293 1.90 -7.55 24.73
N TYR A 294 1.55 -7.49 23.45
CA TYR A 294 1.85 -6.34 22.58
C TYR A 294 1.01 -5.12 22.96
N LYS A 295 -0.16 -5.29 23.60
CA LYS A 295 -1.06 -4.18 23.96
C LYS A 295 -0.44 -3.19 24.95
N ASN A 296 0.61 -3.60 25.66
CA ASN A 296 1.35 -2.75 26.58
C ASN A 296 2.07 -1.62 25.83
N ASP A 297 2.68 -1.93 24.69
CA ASP A 297 3.50 -1.00 23.92
C ASP A 297 2.85 -0.54 22.60
N TYR A 298 1.90 -1.32 22.07
CA TYR A 298 1.27 -1.10 20.75
C TYR A 298 -0.26 -1.15 20.81
N ASP A 299 -0.91 -0.43 19.90
CA ASP A 299 -2.28 -0.71 19.51
C ASP A 299 -2.27 -1.91 18.55
N VAL A 300 -3.01 -2.97 18.87
CA VAL A 300 -3.04 -4.20 18.05
C VAL A 300 -4.10 -4.07 16.94
N VAL A 301 -3.72 -4.46 15.72
CA VAL A 301 -4.63 -4.58 14.57
C VAL A 301 -4.50 -5.98 13.99
N LEU A 302 -5.64 -6.65 13.80
CA LEU A 302 -5.70 -7.96 13.19
C LEU A 302 -6.25 -7.84 11.77
N ILE A 303 -5.52 -8.38 10.80
CA ILE A 303 -5.96 -8.46 9.42
C ILE A 303 -6.32 -9.90 9.11
N LEU A 304 -7.57 -10.10 8.68
CA LEU A 304 -8.01 -11.35 8.11
C LEU A 304 -8.18 -11.16 6.60
N PHE A 305 -7.36 -11.85 5.81
CA PHE A 305 -7.50 -11.86 4.36
C PHE A 305 -7.83 -13.27 3.87
N THR A 306 -9.00 -13.41 3.25
CA THR A 306 -9.47 -14.68 2.71
C THR A 306 -10.07 -14.48 1.32
N ASN A 307 -9.98 -15.51 0.47
CA ASN A 307 -10.76 -15.62 -0.76
C ASN A 307 -12.09 -16.37 -0.54
N ARG A 308 -12.39 -16.79 0.69
CA ARG A 308 -13.62 -17.51 1.03
C ARG A 308 -14.79 -16.54 1.20
N LYS A 309 -15.98 -16.94 0.72
CA LYS A 309 -17.21 -16.19 0.97
C LYS A 309 -17.51 -16.19 2.47
N CYS A 310 -17.74 -15.01 3.05
CA CYS A 310 -18.08 -14.89 4.45
C CYS A 310 -19.59 -15.01 4.64
N THR A 311 -20.07 -15.80 5.62
CA THR A 311 -21.50 -16.00 5.88
C THR A 311 -21.92 -15.62 7.29
N GLY A 312 -23.12 -15.03 7.40
CA GLY A 312 -23.63 -14.43 8.63
C GLY A 312 -23.50 -12.91 8.65
N LYS A 313 -24.01 -12.27 9.69
CA LYS A 313 -23.94 -10.80 9.86
C LYS A 313 -22.67 -10.45 10.62
N LEU A 314 -21.75 -9.73 9.98
CA LEU A 314 -20.55 -9.21 10.63
C LEU A 314 -20.93 -8.10 11.61
N ASN A 315 -20.67 -8.30 12.91
CA ASN A 315 -20.73 -7.24 13.91
C ASN A 315 -19.32 -6.71 14.17
N ILE A 316 -18.98 -5.57 13.56
CA ILE A 316 -17.66 -4.96 13.68
C ILE A 316 -17.42 -4.43 15.11
N GLU A 317 -18.48 -4.04 15.83
CA GLU A 317 -18.37 -3.51 17.20
C GLU A 317 -17.84 -4.57 18.19
N GLU A 318 -18.09 -5.85 17.92
CA GLU A 318 -17.56 -6.96 18.72
C GLU A 318 -16.11 -7.34 18.36
N MET A 319 -15.60 -6.82 17.23
CA MET A 319 -14.24 -7.07 16.73
C MET A 319 -13.56 -5.77 16.30
N PRO A 320 -13.43 -4.77 17.19
CA PRO A 320 -13.01 -3.41 16.82
C PRO A 320 -11.56 -3.33 16.28
N GLN A 321 -10.72 -4.33 16.55
CA GLN A 321 -9.35 -4.40 16.03
C GLN A 321 -9.24 -5.15 14.68
N LEU A 322 -10.35 -5.64 14.12
CA LEU A 322 -10.38 -6.42 12.89
C LEU A 322 -10.44 -5.53 11.64
N LEU A 323 -9.58 -5.86 10.69
CA LEU A 323 -9.68 -5.47 9.29
C LEU A 323 -9.90 -6.73 8.44
N LEU A 324 -11.07 -6.84 7.81
CA LEU A 324 -11.49 -7.99 7.01
C LEU A 324 -11.44 -7.70 5.51
N ILE A 325 -10.63 -8.48 4.80
CA ILE A 325 -10.51 -8.49 3.34
C ILE A 325 -11.05 -9.84 2.85
N TYR A 326 -12.06 -9.79 1.99
CA TYR A 326 -12.82 -10.95 1.51
C TYR A 326 -13.38 -10.65 0.10
N PRO A 327 -13.98 -11.63 -0.60
CA PRO A 327 -14.33 -11.47 -2.02
C PRO A 327 -15.14 -10.19 -2.39
N GLU A 328 -16.01 -9.69 -1.50
CA GLU A 328 -16.82 -8.49 -1.80
C GLU A 328 -16.01 -7.18 -1.83
N ASN A 329 -14.81 -7.15 -1.25
CA ASN A 329 -13.97 -5.95 -1.20
C ASN A 329 -12.53 -6.14 -1.66
N ILE A 330 -12.15 -7.36 -2.03
CA ILE A 330 -10.79 -7.72 -2.46
C ILE A 330 -10.28 -6.86 -3.63
N GLU A 331 -11.14 -6.53 -4.60
CA GLU A 331 -10.76 -5.73 -5.77
C GLU A 331 -10.36 -4.30 -5.38
N LYS A 332 -11.06 -3.71 -4.40
CA LYS A 332 -10.74 -2.37 -3.90
C LYS A 332 -9.38 -2.35 -3.20
N TYR A 333 -9.09 -3.41 -2.46
CA TYR A 333 -7.82 -3.58 -1.76
C TYR A 333 -6.68 -3.80 -2.77
N LEU A 334 -6.77 -4.86 -3.56
CA LEU A 334 -5.70 -5.32 -4.44
C LEU A 334 -5.46 -4.47 -5.68
N SER A 335 -6.43 -3.63 -6.07
CA SER A 335 -6.51 -2.97 -7.37
C SER A 335 -6.66 -3.96 -8.54
N PRO A 336 -7.00 -3.49 -9.76
CA PRO A 336 -7.06 -4.33 -10.95
C PRO A 336 -5.74 -5.07 -11.27
N ALA A 337 -4.61 -4.62 -10.71
CA ALA A 337 -3.32 -5.27 -10.90
C ALA A 337 -3.30 -6.71 -10.37
N PHE A 338 -3.99 -6.98 -9.26
CA PHE A 338 -3.93 -8.28 -8.58
C PHE A 338 -5.32 -8.89 -8.31
N ALA A 339 -6.41 -8.14 -8.43
CA ALA A 339 -7.74 -8.63 -8.10
C ALA A 339 -8.18 -9.87 -8.91
N HIS A 340 -7.96 -9.88 -10.22
CA HIS A 340 -8.49 -10.90 -11.14
C HIS A 340 -7.54 -12.09 -11.35
N ARG A 341 -6.54 -12.23 -10.49
CA ARG A 341 -5.36 -13.06 -10.73
C ARG A 341 -5.43 -14.38 -9.94
N GLY A 342 -6.55 -15.09 -10.08
CA GLY A 342 -6.82 -16.35 -9.36
C GLY A 342 -7.15 -16.17 -7.88
N LEU A 343 -7.56 -14.96 -7.49
CA LEU A 343 -7.96 -14.60 -6.12
C LEU A 343 -9.46 -14.37 -5.98
N VAL A 344 -10.17 -14.39 -7.10
CA VAL A 344 -11.63 -14.29 -7.23
C VAL A 344 -12.02 -15.46 -8.12
N ASP A 345 -12.61 -16.50 -7.52
CA ASP A 345 -13.24 -17.62 -8.23
C ASP A 345 -14.70 -17.26 -8.56
#